data_AF-J3GTV3-F1
#
_entry.id   AF-J3GTV3-F1
#
_cell.length_a   1.000
_cell.length_b   1.000
_cell.length_c   1.000
_cell.angle_alpha   90.00
_cell.angle_beta   90.00
_cell.angle_gamma   90.00
#
_symmetry.space_group_name_H-M   'P 1'
#
loop_
_entity.id
_entity.type
_entity.pdbx_description
1 polymer ?
#
loop_
_entity_poly.entity_id
_entity_poly.type
_entity_poly.pdbx_seq_one_letter_code
_entity_poly.pdbx_strand_id
1 'polypeptide(L)'
;MTTSTLEPVTFGERPLHIEDVLALANRKVPTQLQSDPAYRERIAKGARFLDSLLDKEGVIYGVTTGYGDSCVVAVPLHHVEALPRHLFTFHGCGLGKLLDAQATRAVLAARLQSLCHGVSGVRVELLERLQAFLEHDILPLIPEEGSVGASGDLTPLSYVAATLSGEREVMFRGERRQAADVHRELGWQ
;
A
#
# COMPACT_ATOMS: atom_id res chain seq x y z
N MET A 1 6.69 -24.05 -29.97
CA MET A 1 6.89 -23.37 -28.67
C MET A 1 5.58 -22.71 -28.30
N THR A 2 4.75 -23.37 -27.50
CA THR A 2 3.55 -22.75 -26.93
C THR A 2 4.01 -21.84 -25.80
N THR A 3 4.03 -20.54 -26.04
CA THR A 3 4.05 -19.54 -24.97
C THR A 3 2.74 -19.69 -24.19
N SER A 4 2.73 -20.56 -23.19
CA SER A 4 1.68 -20.59 -22.18
C SER A 4 1.78 -19.28 -21.42
N THR A 5 0.95 -18.31 -21.80
CA THR A 5 0.75 -17.11 -21.00
C THR A 5 0.14 -17.57 -19.68
N LEU A 6 0.95 -17.56 -18.62
CA LEU A 6 0.50 -17.92 -17.29
C LEU A 6 -0.62 -16.96 -16.89
N GLU A 7 -1.76 -17.49 -16.43
CA GLU A 7 -2.92 -16.69 -16.06
C GLU A 7 -2.54 -15.67 -14.97
N PRO A 8 -2.94 -14.40 -15.11
CA PRO A 8 -2.64 -13.38 -14.12
C PRO A 8 -3.36 -13.65 -12.80
N VAL A 9 -2.68 -13.39 -11.68
CA VAL A 9 -3.37 -13.28 -10.39
C VAL A 9 -4.16 -11.98 -10.40
N THR A 10 -5.48 -12.10 -10.23
CA THR A 10 -6.40 -10.96 -10.19
C THR A 10 -6.65 -10.53 -8.76
N PHE A 11 -6.21 -9.33 -8.40
CA PHE A 11 -6.57 -8.66 -7.15
C PHE A 11 -7.99 -8.11 -7.25
N GLY A 12 -8.84 -8.45 -6.27
CA GLY A 12 -10.24 -8.06 -6.30
C GLY A 12 -10.98 -8.56 -5.06
N GLU A 13 -12.28 -8.84 -5.20
CA GLU A 13 -13.10 -9.24 -4.06
C GLU A 13 -12.77 -10.64 -3.54
N ARG A 14 -12.30 -11.51 -4.44
CA ARG A 14 -11.94 -12.88 -4.11
C ARG A 14 -10.63 -12.90 -3.32
N PRO A 15 -10.55 -13.66 -2.21
CA PRO A 15 -9.31 -13.84 -1.48
C PRO A 15 -8.23 -14.49 -2.36
N LEU A 16 -6.97 -14.15 -2.10
CA LEU A 16 -5.83 -14.89 -2.65
C LEU A 16 -5.61 -16.19 -1.88
N HIS A 17 -5.14 -17.20 -2.59
CA HIS A 17 -4.56 -18.40 -2.01
C HIS A 17 -3.07 -18.19 -1.70
N ILE A 18 -2.49 -19.04 -0.86
CA ILE A 18 -1.06 -18.98 -0.53
C ILE A 18 -0.22 -19.19 -1.79
N GLU A 19 -0.69 -20.06 -2.68
CA GLU A 19 -0.08 -20.36 -3.98
C GLU A 19 0.01 -19.12 -4.88
N ASP A 20 -1.01 -18.26 -4.86
CA ASP A 20 -1.00 -17.00 -5.61
C ASP A 20 0.09 -16.07 -5.08
N VAL A 21 0.18 -15.93 -3.75
CA VAL A 21 1.21 -15.11 -3.09
C VAL A 21 2.60 -15.64 -3.42
N LEU A 22 2.79 -16.96 -3.37
CA LEU A 22 4.06 -17.59 -3.75
C LEU A 22 4.38 -17.38 -5.23
N ALA A 23 3.41 -17.51 -6.12
CA ALA A 23 3.60 -17.28 -7.55
C ALA A 23 4.03 -15.84 -7.84
N LEU A 24 3.40 -14.87 -7.17
CA LEU A 24 3.74 -13.45 -7.27
C LEU A 24 5.10 -13.11 -6.65
N ALA A 25 5.39 -13.61 -5.46
CA ALA A 25 6.67 -13.39 -4.78
C ALA A 25 7.86 -13.91 -5.61
N ASN A 26 7.65 -15.01 -6.33
CA ASN A 26 8.61 -15.61 -7.25
C ASN A 26 8.55 -15.05 -8.69
N ARG A 27 7.70 -14.06 -8.96
CA ARG A 27 7.48 -13.47 -10.30
C ARG A 27 7.15 -14.50 -11.38
N LYS A 28 6.41 -15.54 -11.02
CA LYS A 28 6.01 -16.61 -11.94
C LYS A 28 4.79 -16.23 -12.77
N VAL A 29 3.95 -15.32 -12.28
CA VAL A 29 2.70 -14.93 -12.92
C VAL A 29 2.56 -13.40 -12.94
N PRO A 30 1.91 -12.83 -13.97
CA PRO A 30 1.61 -11.41 -14.00
C PRO A 30 0.54 -11.04 -12.96
N THR A 31 0.41 -9.75 -12.69
CA THR A 31 -0.65 -9.22 -11.81
C THR A 31 -1.70 -8.47 -12.62
N GLN A 32 -2.95 -8.49 -12.18
CA GLN A 32 -3.93 -7.51 -12.63
C GLN A 32 -4.84 -7.09 -11.48
N LEU A 33 -5.36 -5.86 -11.57
CA LEU A 33 -6.43 -5.40 -10.71
C LEU A 33 -7.78 -5.65 -11.40
N GLN A 34 -8.80 -6.02 -10.64
CA GLN A 34 -10.15 -6.15 -11.18
C GLN A 34 -10.62 -4.83 -11.77
N SER A 35 -11.00 -4.87 -13.06
CA SER A 35 -11.38 -3.71 -13.86
C SER A 35 -12.89 -3.50 -13.97
N ASP A 36 -13.70 -4.38 -13.37
CA ASP A 36 -15.16 -4.30 -13.39
C ASP A 36 -15.64 -2.92 -12.88
N PRO A 37 -16.49 -2.19 -13.63
CA PRO A 37 -16.97 -0.88 -13.22
C PRO A 37 -17.70 -0.87 -11.87
N ALA A 38 -18.48 -1.90 -11.56
CA ALA A 38 -19.20 -1.98 -10.29
C ALA A 38 -18.24 -2.21 -9.12
N TYR A 39 -17.19 -3.01 -9.32
CA TYR A 39 -16.11 -3.17 -8.36
C TYR A 39 -15.38 -1.85 -8.08
N ARG A 40 -14.97 -1.13 -9.14
CA ARG A 40 -14.28 0.16 -9.00
C ARG A 40 -15.14 1.19 -8.27
N GLU A 41 -16.43 1.24 -8.59
CA GLU A 41 -17.39 2.11 -7.92
C GLU A 41 -17.59 1.73 -6.45
N ARG A 42 -17.54 0.44 -6.10
CA ARG A 42 -17.59 -0.02 -4.71
C ARG A 42 -16.41 0.51 -3.89
N ILE A 43 -15.19 0.45 -4.43
CA ILE A 43 -14.01 1.02 -3.76
C ILE A 43 -14.18 2.54 -3.61
N ALA A 44 -14.55 3.23 -4.69
CA ALA A 44 -14.73 4.69 -4.68
C ALA A 44 -15.81 5.16 -3.69
N LYS A 45 -16.88 4.37 -3.51
CA LYS A 45 -17.92 4.63 -2.51
C LYS A 45 -17.36 4.60 -1.08
N GLY A 46 -16.38 3.74 -0.78
CA GLY A 46 -15.73 3.71 0.53
C GLY A 46 -14.98 5.00 0.84
N ALA A 47 -14.25 5.55 -0.12
CA ALA A 47 -13.57 6.84 0.04
C ALA A 47 -14.57 7.99 0.24
N ARG A 48 -15.61 8.08 -0.60
CA ARG A 48 -16.66 9.11 -0.46
C ARG A 48 -17.45 8.99 0.85
N PHE A 49 -17.62 7.77 1.35
CA PHE A 49 -18.25 7.55 2.65
C PHE A 49 -17.42 8.18 3.77
N LEU A 50 -16.09 8.01 3.73
CA LEU A 50 -15.18 8.63 4.70
C LEU A 50 -15.26 10.16 4.65
N ASP A 51 -15.25 10.76 3.45
CA ASP A 51 -15.41 12.20 3.28
C ASP A 51 -16.75 12.68 3.87
N SER A 52 -17.84 11.96 3.59
CA SER A 52 -19.16 12.32 4.11
C SER A 52 -19.29 12.17 5.64
N LEU A 53 -18.54 11.22 6.22
CA LEU A 53 -18.52 10.99 7.67
C LEU A 53 -17.73 12.10 8.35
N LEU A 54 -16.62 12.52 7.75
CA LEU A 54 -15.80 13.62 8.21
C LEU A 54 -16.60 14.93 8.27
N ASP A 55 -17.39 15.21 7.23
CA ASP A 55 -18.25 16.41 7.16
C ASP A 55 -19.36 16.41 8.21
N LYS A 56 -19.90 15.23 8.57
CA LYS A 56 -21.05 15.09 9.48
C LYS A 56 -20.66 15.01 10.94
N GLU A 57 -19.67 14.17 11.26
CA GLU A 57 -19.32 13.81 12.63
C GLU A 57 -18.08 14.55 13.14
N GLY A 58 -17.21 15.02 12.24
CA GLY A 58 -16.01 15.80 12.56
C GLY A 58 -14.90 15.04 13.30
N VAL A 59 -15.18 13.88 13.90
CA VAL A 59 -14.25 13.10 14.72
C VAL A 59 -14.16 11.66 14.21
N ILE A 60 -13.03 11.33 13.59
CA ILE A 60 -12.71 9.99 13.08
C ILE A 60 -11.29 9.63 13.50
N TYR A 61 -11.12 8.50 14.17
CA TYR A 61 -9.81 8.04 14.65
C TYR A 61 -8.79 7.93 13.51
N GLY A 62 -7.63 8.56 13.69
CA GLY A 62 -6.52 8.53 12.73
C GLY A 62 -6.76 9.34 11.44
N VAL A 63 -7.90 10.05 11.37
CA VAL A 63 -8.23 11.00 10.30
C VAL A 63 -8.30 12.42 10.88
N THR A 64 -9.09 12.66 11.93
CA THR A 64 -9.15 13.95 12.65
C THR A 64 -8.71 13.85 14.11
N THR A 65 -8.06 12.76 14.48
CA THR A 65 -7.42 12.59 15.79
C THR A 65 -5.97 12.14 15.63
N GLY A 66 -5.21 12.20 16.72
CA GLY A 66 -3.93 11.48 16.81
C GLY A 66 -4.09 9.95 16.77
N TYR A 67 -2.96 9.25 16.82
CA TYR A 67 -2.86 7.79 16.76
C TYR A 67 -2.47 7.21 18.12
N GLY A 68 -2.89 5.97 18.40
CA GLY A 68 -2.53 5.27 19.63
C GLY A 68 -2.93 6.05 20.88
N ASP A 69 -1.98 6.31 21.77
CA ASP A 69 -2.19 7.07 23.02
C ASP A 69 -2.68 8.52 22.77
N SER A 70 -2.38 9.09 21.60
CA SER A 70 -2.85 10.42 21.20
C SER A 70 -4.24 10.42 20.55
N CYS A 71 -5.00 9.32 20.61
CA CYS A 71 -6.33 9.23 20.01
C CYS A 71 -7.36 10.23 20.58
N VAL A 72 -7.11 10.73 21.78
CA VAL A 72 -7.95 11.76 22.45
C VAL A 72 -7.63 13.18 21.99
N VAL A 73 -6.56 13.37 21.20
CA VAL A 73 -6.12 14.67 20.70
C VAL A 73 -6.78 14.92 19.35
N ALA A 74 -7.63 15.93 19.29
CA ALA A 74 -8.23 16.39 18.04
C ALA A 74 -7.18 17.07 17.15
N VAL A 75 -7.24 16.80 15.84
CA VAL A 75 -6.40 17.42 14.83
C VAL A 75 -7.25 18.40 14.02
N PRO A 76 -6.86 19.69 13.94
CA PRO A 76 -7.54 20.66 13.09
C PRO A 76 -7.63 20.21 11.64
N LEU A 77 -8.74 20.50 10.95
CA LEU A 77 -8.98 20.07 9.56
C LEU A 77 -7.86 20.48 8.59
N HIS A 78 -7.26 21.65 8.79
CA HIS A 78 -6.14 22.14 7.96
C HIS A 78 -4.81 21.39 8.18
N HIS A 79 -4.74 20.49 9.16
CA HIS A 79 -3.60 19.60 9.40
C HIS A 79 -3.86 18.15 8.98
N VAL A 80 -5.12 17.79 8.67
CA VAL A 80 -5.51 16.41 8.33
C VAL A 80 -4.74 15.88 7.13
N GLU A 81 -4.53 16.70 6.10
CA GLU A 81 -3.80 16.30 4.89
C GLU A 81 -2.33 15.93 5.18
N ALA A 82 -1.71 16.57 6.17
CA ALA A 82 -0.32 16.31 6.55
C ALA A 82 -0.16 15.08 7.46
N LEU A 83 -1.23 14.63 8.13
CA LEU A 83 -1.16 13.55 9.11
C LEU A 83 -0.61 12.23 8.55
N PRO A 84 -1.05 11.71 7.38
CA PRO A 84 -0.52 10.45 6.85
C PRO A 84 0.99 10.51 6.61
N ARG A 85 1.51 11.66 6.17
CA ARG A 85 2.95 11.89 6.00
C ARG A 85 3.70 11.85 7.31
N HIS A 86 3.20 12.53 8.33
CA HIS A 86 3.80 12.46 9.67
C HIS A 86 3.75 11.03 10.23
N LEU A 87 2.66 10.30 9.99
CA LEU A 87 2.48 8.93 10.47
C LEU A 87 3.54 7.98 9.90
N PHE A 88 3.69 7.95 8.56
CA PHE A 88 4.69 7.05 7.96
C PHE A 88 6.12 7.51 8.24
N THR A 89 6.33 8.81 8.47
CA THR A 89 7.64 9.35 8.88
C THR A 89 8.00 8.86 10.28
N PHE A 90 7.07 8.99 11.23
CA PHE A 90 7.24 8.55 12.62
C PHE A 90 7.47 7.04 12.73
N HIS A 91 6.75 6.24 11.95
CA HIS A 91 6.93 4.78 11.90
C HIS A 91 8.11 4.33 11.02
N GLY A 92 8.89 5.28 10.48
CA GLY A 92 10.12 5.04 9.73
C GLY A 92 11.30 4.58 10.55
N CYS A 93 11.08 3.84 11.62
CA CYS A 93 12.06 3.47 12.63
C CYS A 93 12.46 1.99 12.58
N GLY A 94 12.13 1.29 11.50
CA GLY A 94 12.52 -0.12 11.30
C GLY A 94 14.04 -0.32 11.31
N LEU A 95 14.48 -1.47 11.80
CA LEU A 95 15.88 -1.82 12.01
C LEU A 95 16.23 -3.19 11.39
N GLY A 96 17.51 -3.56 11.47
CA GLY A 96 17.98 -4.87 11.07
C GLY A 96 18.23 -4.97 9.56
N LYS A 97 18.14 -6.20 9.05
CA LYS A 97 18.30 -6.49 7.62
C LYS A 97 17.09 -5.98 6.86
N LEU A 98 17.27 -5.74 5.57
CA LEU A 98 16.15 -5.50 4.67
C LEU A 98 15.53 -6.83 4.27
N LEU A 99 14.20 -6.87 4.20
CA LEU A 99 13.46 -7.96 3.57
C LEU A 99 14.00 -8.19 2.16
N ASP A 100 14.10 -9.46 1.79
CA ASP A 100 14.47 -9.82 0.43
C ASP A 100 13.36 -9.47 -0.57
N ALA A 101 13.68 -9.64 -1.86
CA ALA A 101 12.75 -9.30 -2.93
C ALA A 101 11.46 -10.15 -2.90
N GLN A 102 11.54 -11.42 -2.47
CA GLN A 102 10.37 -12.30 -2.41
C GLN A 102 9.42 -11.87 -1.30
N ALA A 103 9.97 -11.62 -0.10
CA ALA A 103 9.22 -11.15 1.05
C ALA A 103 8.61 -9.77 0.78
N THR A 104 9.35 -8.85 0.15
CA THR A 104 8.84 -7.52 -0.19
C THR A 104 7.64 -7.58 -1.15
N ARG A 105 7.68 -8.44 -2.17
CA ARG A 105 6.53 -8.69 -3.06
C ARG A 105 5.34 -9.29 -2.31
N ALA A 106 5.59 -10.22 -1.39
CA ALA A 106 4.53 -10.78 -0.56
C ALA A 106 3.84 -9.72 0.32
N VAL A 107 4.61 -8.79 0.91
CA VAL A 107 4.07 -7.64 1.65
C VAL A 107 3.19 -6.77 0.76
N LEU A 108 3.66 -6.41 -0.44
CA LEU A 108 2.90 -5.61 -1.40
C LEU A 108 1.60 -6.32 -1.84
N ALA A 109 1.68 -7.62 -2.16
CA ALA A 109 0.52 -8.42 -2.55
C ALA A 109 -0.51 -8.55 -1.43
N ALA A 110 -0.08 -8.89 -0.21
CA ALA A 110 -0.97 -8.99 0.94
C ALA A 110 -1.64 -7.64 1.25
N ARG A 111 -0.88 -6.54 1.17
CA ARG A 111 -1.43 -5.20 1.40
C ARG A 111 -2.43 -4.80 0.34
N LEU A 112 -2.12 -5.02 -0.93
CA LEU A 112 -3.03 -4.75 -2.04
C LEU A 112 -4.32 -5.57 -1.90
N GLN A 113 -4.21 -6.87 -1.65
CA GLN A 113 -5.39 -7.74 -1.48
C GLN A 113 -6.27 -7.30 -0.31
N SER A 114 -5.66 -6.92 0.82
CA SER A 114 -6.40 -6.39 1.98
C SER A 114 -7.25 -5.17 1.62
N LEU A 115 -6.71 -4.25 0.82
CA LEU A 115 -7.42 -3.05 0.36
C LEU A 115 -8.52 -3.37 -0.67
N CYS A 116 -8.33 -4.43 -1.47
CA CYS A 116 -9.27 -4.83 -2.51
C CYS A 116 -10.65 -5.26 -1.99
N HIS A 117 -10.78 -5.57 -0.70
CA HIS A 117 -12.07 -5.87 -0.06
C HIS A 117 -12.99 -4.64 0.06
N GLY A 118 -12.49 -3.41 -0.11
CA GLY A 118 -13.32 -2.20 -0.22
C GLY A 118 -13.90 -1.68 1.10
N VAL A 119 -13.34 -2.12 2.23
CA VAL A 119 -13.77 -1.70 3.58
C VAL A 119 -12.77 -0.75 4.26
N SER A 120 -11.75 -0.28 3.53
CA SER A 120 -10.66 0.54 4.08
C SER A 120 -10.76 2.04 3.76
N GLY A 121 -11.76 2.48 2.99
CA GLY A 121 -11.96 3.89 2.65
C GLY A 121 -10.85 4.50 1.78
N VAL A 122 -10.09 3.67 1.04
CA VAL A 122 -9.00 4.15 0.18
C VAL A 122 -9.48 4.50 -1.23
N ARG A 123 -8.70 5.33 -1.90
CA ARG A 123 -8.88 5.68 -3.32
C ARG A 123 -8.48 4.52 -4.24
N VAL A 124 -9.12 4.39 -5.39
CA VAL A 124 -8.83 3.31 -6.37
C VAL A 124 -7.39 3.42 -6.89
N GLU A 125 -6.91 4.65 -7.07
CA GLU A 125 -5.56 4.99 -7.52
C GLU A 125 -4.48 4.41 -6.60
N LEU A 126 -4.79 4.21 -5.31
CA LEU A 126 -3.85 3.55 -4.38
C LEU A 126 -3.69 2.06 -4.70
N LEU A 127 -4.79 1.37 -5.05
CA LEU A 127 -4.75 -0.04 -5.46
C LEU A 127 -4.00 -0.17 -6.79
N GLU A 128 -4.26 0.73 -7.73
CA GLU A 128 -3.56 0.79 -9.02
C GLU A 128 -2.06 1.01 -8.84
N ARG A 129 -1.67 1.95 -7.97
CA ARG A 129 -0.25 2.22 -7.70
C ARG A 129 0.44 1.01 -7.04
N LEU A 130 -0.20 0.36 -6.08
CA LEU A 130 0.32 -0.85 -5.44
C LEU A 130 0.46 -2.02 -6.44
N GLN A 131 -0.53 -2.21 -7.32
CA GLN A 131 -0.45 -3.21 -8.38
C GLN A 131 0.69 -2.88 -9.35
N ALA A 132 0.86 -1.61 -9.72
CA ALA A 132 1.97 -1.17 -10.57
C ALA A 132 3.34 -1.38 -9.92
N PHE A 133 3.46 -1.24 -8.59
CA PHE A 133 4.69 -1.59 -7.87
C PHE A 133 5.04 -3.07 -8.02
N LEU A 134 4.06 -3.98 -7.94
CA LEU A 134 4.27 -5.40 -8.19
C LEU A 134 4.63 -5.68 -9.65
N GLU A 135 3.89 -5.10 -10.58
CA GLU A 135 4.05 -5.30 -12.02
C GLU A 135 5.42 -4.84 -12.52
N HIS A 136 5.86 -3.66 -12.09
CA HIS A 136 7.16 -3.09 -12.46
C HIS A 136 8.32 -3.53 -11.56
N ASP A 137 8.05 -4.38 -10.56
CA ASP A 137 9.03 -4.84 -9.58
C ASP A 137 9.75 -3.68 -8.85
N ILE A 138 8.96 -2.72 -8.39
CA ILE A 138 9.41 -1.60 -7.56
C ILE A 138 9.28 -2.04 -6.10
N LEU A 139 10.41 -2.30 -5.47
CA LEU A 139 10.44 -2.95 -4.15
C LEU A 139 10.89 -1.95 -3.08
N PRO A 140 10.00 -1.51 -2.17
CA PRO A 140 10.41 -0.68 -1.04
C PRO A 140 11.49 -1.37 -0.22
N LEU A 141 12.49 -0.61 0.26
CA LEU A 141 13.49 -1.15 1.17
C LEU A 141 12.92 -1.23 2.58
N ILE A 142 12.37 -2.39 2.93
CA ILE A 142 11.65 -2.62 4.20
C ILE A 142 12.57 -3.33 5.20
N PRO A 143 12.87 -2.75 6.37
CA PRO A 143 13.60 -3.46 7.42
C PRO A 143 12.77 -4.59 8.07
N GLU A 144 13.44 -5.65 8.49
CA GLU A 144 12.85 -6.86 9.09
C GLU A 144 12.38 -6.66 10.54
N GLU A 145 12.96 -5.69 11.26
CA GLU A 145 12.70 -5.46 12.68
C GLU A 145 11.96 -4.14 12.94
N GLY A 146 11.20 -4.08 14.04
CA GLY A 146 10.52 -2.86 14.52
C GLY A 146 9.00 -2.92 14.51
N SER A 147 8.40 -4.03 14.09
CA SER A 147 6.97 -4.33 14.31
C SER A 147 6.80 -5.25 15.52
N VAL A 148 5.73 -5.03 16.29
CA VAL A 148 5.28 -5.94 17.36
C VAL A 148 3.96 -6.66 16.99
N GLY A 149 3.44 -6.44 15.78
CA GLY A 149 2.22 -7.08 15.26
C GLY A 149 0.89 -6.65 15.91
N ALA A 150 0.90 -5.89 17.01
CA ALA A 150 -0.29 -5.60 17.82
C ALA A 150 -1.32 -4.65 17.17
N SER A 151 -0.90 -3.76 16.28
CA SER A 151 -1.78 -2.77 15.62
C SER A 151 -1.64 -2.80 14.10
N GLY A 152 -1.25 -3.96 13.58
CA GLY A 152 -0.75 -4.13 12.21
C GLY A 152 0.74 -3.84 12.11
N ASP A 153 1.33 -4.22 10.98
CA ASP A 153 2.76 -4.01 10.68
C ASP A 153 3.06 -2.56 10.30
N LEU A 154 2.77 -1.62 11.21
CA LEU A 154 2.90 -0.17 10.99
C LEU A 154 4.30 0.22 10.55
N THR A 155 5.33 -0.30 11.23
CA THR A 155 6.73 0.01 10.91
C THR A 155 7.09 -0.46 9.49
N PRO A 156 6.94 -1.74 9.10
CA PRO A 156 7.14 -2.17 7.71
C PRO A 156 6.28 -1.42 6.67
N LEU A 157 4.97 -1.27 6.93
CA LEU A 157 4.06 -0.63 5.98
C LEU A 157 4.30 0.88 5.84
N SER A 158 4.97 1.53 6.80
CA SER A 158 5.41 2.91 6.66
C SER A 158 6.39 3.11 5.50
N TYR A 159 7.25 2.12 5.23
CA TYR A 159 8.20 2.16 4.11
C TYR A 159 7.47 2.02 2.77
N VAL A 160 6.43 1.20 2.73
CA VAL A 160 5.53 1.10 1.57
C VAL A 160 4.80 2.43 1.34
N ALA A 161 4.18 3.01 2.38
CA ALA A 161 3.47 4.28 2.27
C ALA A 161 4.38 5.45 1.84
N ALA A 162 5.58 5.53 2.40
CA ALA A 162 6.56 6.55 2.04
C ALA A 162 6.97 6.45 0.57
N THR A 163 7.28 5.24 0.08
CA THR A 163 7.68 5.01 -1.32
C THR A 163 6.55 5.26 -2.31
N LEU A 164 5.31 4.91 -1.97
CA LEU A 164 4.13 5.30 -2.75
C LEU A 164 3.96 6.84 -2.82
N SER A 165 4.44 7.56 -1.82
CA SER A 165 4.44 9.04 -1.76
C SER A 165 5.70 9.66 -2.40
N GLY A 166 6.55 8.86 -3.05
CA GLY A 166 7.81 9.31 -3.66
C GLY A 166 8.95 9.54 -2.67
N GLU A 167 8.78 9.17 -1.40
CA GLU A 167 9.81 9.28 -0.36
C GLU A 167 10.56 7.95 -0.15
N ARG A 168 11.77 8.02 0.41
CA ARG A 168 12.66 6.86 0.63
C ARG A 168 13.08 6.18 -0.67
N GLU A 169 13.79 5.08 -0.49
CA GLU A 169 14.42 4.34 -1.57
C GLU A 169 13.71 3.01 -1.82
N VAL A 170 13.79 2.60 -3.08
CA VAL A 170 13.29 1.33 -3.60
C VAL A 170 14.44 0.61 -4.29
N MET A 171 14.36 -0.73 -4.36
CA MET A 171 15.10 -1.50 -5.35
C MET A 171 14.28 -1.49 -6.64
N PHE A 172 14.89 -1.03 -7.74
CA PHE A 172 14.26 -1.01 -9.06
C PHE A 172 15.31 -1.36 -10.12
N ARG A 173 15.01 -2.37 -10.95
CA ARG A 173 15.92 -2.90 -11.99
C ARG A 173 17.33 -3.27 -11.47
N GLY A 174 17.39 -3.77 -10.24
CA GLY A 174 18.65 -4.21 -9.61
C GLY A 174 19.44 -3.09 -8.92
N GLU A 175 18.93 -1.86 -8.89
CA GLU A 175 19.59 -0.73 -8.26
C GLU A 175 18.73 -0.09 -7.16
N ARG A 176 19.39 0.36 -6.08
CA ARG A 176 18.77 1.20 -5.05
C ARG A 176 18.62 2.62 -5.57
N ARG A 177 17.38 3.12 -5.62
CA ARG A 177 17.03 4.43 -6.17
C ARG A 177 16.00 5.15 -5.31
N GLN A 178 15.98 6.47 -5.36
CA GLN A 178 14.92 7.27 -4.73
C GLN A 178 13.58 6.98 -5.43
N ALA A 179 12.51 6.80 -4.65
CA ALA A 179 11.19 6.51 -5.19
C ALA A 179 10.69 7.61 -6.14
N ALA A 180 10.93 8.88 -5.81
CA ALA A 180 10.61 10.03 -6.67
C ALA A 180 11.27 9.95 -8.06
N ASP A 181 12.51 9.44 -8.15
CA ASP A 181 13.20 9.30 -9.44
C ASP A 181 12.56 8.21 -10.31
N VAL A 182 12.21 7.09 -9.68
CA VAL A 182 11.51 5.99 -10.34
C VAL A 182 10.11 6.42 -10.79
N HIS A 183 9.38 7.16 -9.95
CA HIS A 183 8.08 7.71 -10.31
C HIS A 183 8.17 8.64 -11.53
N ARG A 184 9.13 9.58 -11.54
CA ARG A 184 9.35 10.45 -12.70
C ARG A 184 9.71 9.68 -13.96
N GLU A 185 10.57 8.67 -13.86
CA GLU A 185 10.94 7.81 -15.00
C GLU A 185 9.72 7.07 -15.59
N LEU A 186 8.78 6.67 -14.75
CA LEU A 186 7.54 5.99 -15.15
C LEU A 186 6.40 6.94 -15.51
N GLY A 187 6.63 8.26 -15.47
CA GLY A 187 5.61 9.28 -15.77
C GLY A 187 4.53 9.41 -14.69
N TRP A 188 4.85 9.04 -13.45
CA TRP A 188 3.95 9.07 -12.31
C TRP A 188 4.08 10.39 -11.55
N GLN A 189 2.93 10.95 -11.18
CA GLN A 189 2.82 12.05 -10.21
C GLN A 189 2.67 11.48 -8.80
#